data_AF-U9U5N6-F1
#
_entry.id   AF-U9U5N6-F1
#
_cell.length_a   1.000
_cell.length_b   1.000
_cell.length_c   1.000
_cell.angle_alpha   90.00
_cell.angle_beta   90.00
_cell.angle_gamma   90.00
#
_symmetry.space_group_name_H-M   'P 1'
#
loop_
_entity.id
_entity.type
_entity.pdbx_description
1 polymer ?
#
loop_
_entity_poly.entity_id
_entity_poly.type
_entity_poly.pdbx_seq_one_letter_code
_entity_poly.pdbx_strand_id
1 'polypeptide(L)'
;MKFLQLNQLSMLQIYFMKYKYTFYEGTKTSGIYLFGLQLKILDKVRERNDMQRTTNIGKQMLIEFNEKAPKLYNSEDIPVLESISYSVKKHTFDVNYRDGDRAKKKQKNESMIRVLDERNISRDTYRYLCAIEFNLPREGAIAKER
;
A
#
# COMPACT_ATOMS: atom_id res chain seq x y z
N MET A 1 -37.39 15.36 42.79
CA MET A 1 -36.30 14.47 43.26
C MET A 1 -36.24 13.16 42.46
N LYS A 2 -35.79 13.19 41.19
CA LYS A 2 -35.55 11.95 40.38
C LYS A 2 -34.15 11.89 39.75
N PHE A 3 -33.31 12.92 39.94
CA PHE A 3 -32.01 13.03 39.29
C PHE A 3 -30.85 12.30 40.01
N LEU A 4 -31.03 11.86 41.25
CA LEU A 4 -29.97 11.20 42.04
C LEU A 4 -29.93 9.67 41.92
N GLN A 5 -31.03 9.02 41.53
CA GLN A 5 -31.07 7.55 41.39
C GLN A 5 -30.48 7.04 40.06
N LEU A 6 -30.57 7.83 38.99
CA LEU A 6 -30.03 7.47 37.66
C LEU A 6 -28.49 7.42 37.62
N ASN A 7 -27.82 8.24 38.43
CA ASN A 7 -26.34 8.30 38.47
C ASN A 7 -25.70 7.16 39.28
N GLN A 8 -26.41 6.57 40.23
CA GLN A 8 -25.90 5.41 40.97
C GLN A 8 -26.05 4.11 40.17
N LEU A 9 -27.15 3.95 39.42
CA LEU A 9 -27.36 2.81 38.53
C LEU A 9 -26.36 2.80 37.36
N SER A 10 -26.04 3.97 36.79
CA SER A 10 -25.05 4.09 35.73
C SER A 10 -23.63 3.78 36.23
N MET A 11 -23.25 4.24 37.42
CA MET A 11 -21.97 3.89 38.02
C MET A 11 -21.86 2.41 38.37
N LEU A 12 -22.92 1.79 38.91
CA LEU A 12 -22.94 0.35 39.18
C LEU A 12 -22.87 -0.47 37.88
N GLN A 13 -23.53 -0.04 36.80
CA GLN A 13 -23.41 -0.68 35.48
C GLN A 13 -22.00 -0.54 34.91
N ILE A 14 -21.36 0.63 35.04
CA ILE A 14 -19.97 0.86 34.62
C ILE A 14 -19.00 0.01 35.46
N TYR A 15 -19.24 -0.11 36.76
CA TYR A 15 -18.42 -0.91 37.67
C TYR A 15 -18.56 -2.42 37.39
N PHE A 16 -19.79 -2.90 37.13
CA PHE A 16 -20.05 -4.28 36.70
C PHE A 16 -19.46 -4.60 35.32
N MET A 17 -19.49 -3.65 34.37
CA MET A 17 -18.81 -3.77 33.06
C MET A 17 -17.30 -3.90 33.22
N LYS A 18 -16.71 -3.11 34.13
CA LYS A 18 -15.26 -3.13 34.41
C LYS A 18 -14.81 -4.43 35.09
N TYR A 19 -15.63 -4.98 36.00
CA TYR A 19 -15.34 -6.23 36.71
C TYR A 19 -15.62 -7.50 35.89
N LYS A 20 -16.60 -7.49 34.97
CA LYS A 20 -16.81 -8.63 34.06
C LYS A 20 -15.70 -8.78 33.01
N TYR A 21 -14.93 -7.72 32.74
CA TYR A 21 -13.85 -7.75 31.74
C TYR A 21 -12.51 -8.29 32.26
N THR A 22 -12.38 -8.59 33.56
CA THR A 22 -11.12 -9.06 34.14
C THR A 22 -11.06 -10.55 34.46
N PHE A 23 -12.10 -11.34 34.19
CA PHE A 23 -12.03 -12.79 34.41
C PHE A 23 -12.79 -13.58 33.32
N TYR A 24 -12.16 -13.72 32.16
CA TYR A 24 -12.38 -14.85 31.26
C TYR A 24 -11.00 -15.27 30.73
N GLU A 25 -10.58 -16.47 31.11
CA GLU A 25 -9.44 -17.14 30.51
C GLU A 25 -9.80 -17.50 29.06
N GLY A 26 -9.13 -16.87 28.11
CA GLY A 26 -9.38 -17.06 26.67
C GLY A 26 -8.82 -15.88 25.88
N THR A 27 -7.57 -16.02 25.40
CA THR A 27 -6.82 -15.15 24.48
C THR A 27 -7.22 -13.67 24.47
N LYS A 28 -6.60 -12.89 25.36
CA LYS A 28 -6.69 -11.42 25.40
C LYS A 28 -6.17 -10.83 24.08
N THR A 29 -7.05 -10.45 23.15
CA THR A 29 -6.69 -9.49 22.10
C THR A 29 -6.47 -8.15 22.80
N SER A 30 -5.23 -7.92 23.25
CA SER A 30 -4.82 -6.65 23.84
C SER A 30 -5.20 -5.53 22.87
N GLY A 31 -5.92 -4.51 23.38
CA GLY A 31 -6.35 -3.37 22.56
C GLY A 31 -5.19 -2.73 21.81
N ILE A 32 -3.97 -2.76 22.36
CA ILE A 32 -2.76 -2.26 21.70
C ILE A 32 -2.49 -3.02 20.39
N TYR A 33 -2.73 -4.35 20.37
CA TYR A 33 -2.61 -5.14 19.15
C TYR A 33 -3.76 -4.86 18.18
N LEU A 34 -4.99 -4.72 18.66
CA LEU A 34 -6.15 -4.43 17.79
C LEU A 34 -6.06 -3.03 17.14
N PHE A 35 -5.79 -2.00 17.94
CA PHE A 35 -5.61 -0.63 17.47
C PHE A 35 -4.32 -0.49 16.66
N GLY A 36 -3.23 -1.16 17.05
CA GLY A 36 -1.99 -1.20 16.28
C GLY A 36 -2.15 -1.87 14.91
N LEU A 37 -2.98 -2.92 14.82
CA LEU A 37 -3.34 -3.57 13.55
C LEU A 37 -4.17 -2.62 12.66
N GLN A 38 -5.14 -1.91 13.24
CA GLN A 38 -5.95 -0.91 12.52
C GLN A 38 -5.10 0.25 11.98
N LEU A 39 -4.15 0.76 12.76
CA LEU A 39 -3.21 1.80 12.32
C LEU A 39 -2.34 1.33 11.15
N LYS A 40 -1.77 0.12 11.23
CA LYS A 40 -1.00 -0.47 10.12
C LYS A 40 -1.85 -0.68 8.86
N ILE A 41 -3.15 -0.96 9.00
CA ILE A 41 -4.07 -1.07 7.85
C ILE A 41 -4.33 0.32 7.26
N LEU A 42 -4.54 1.35 8.08
CA LEU A 42 -4.74 2.73 7.64
C LEU A 42 -3.53 3.28 6.89
N ASP A 43 -2.31 3.04 7.39
CA ASP A 43 -1.08 3.45 6.71
C ASP A 43 -0.95 2.78 5.34
N LYS A 44 -1.23 1.47 5.27
CA LYS A 44 -1.27 0.74 3.99
C LYS A 44 -2.34 1.27 3.02
N VAL A 45 -3.50 1.67 3.51
CA VAL A 45 -4.56 2.29 2.68
C VAL A 45 -4.12 3.66 2.18
N ARG A 46 -3.43 4.44 3.01
CA ARG A 46 -2.88 5.75 2.65
C ARG A 46 -1.83 5.62 1.55
N GLU A 47 -0.87 4.71 1.72
CA GLU A 47 0.14 4.40 0.71
C GLU A 47 -0.46 3.91 -0.62
N ARG A 48 -1.50 3.06 -0.55
CA ARG A 48 -2.24 2.62 -1.76
C ARG A 48 -2.92 3.77 -2.48
N ASN A 49 -3.55 4.68 -1.73
CA ASN A 49 -4.21 5.85 -2.31
C ASN A 49 -3.20 6.81 -2.94
N ASP A 50 -2.05 7.01 -2.31
CA ASP A 50 -1.00 7.86 -2.85
C ASP A 50 -0.41 7.23 -4.13
N MET A 51 -0.11 5.92 -4.14
CA MET A 51 0.34 5.20 -5.34
C MET A 51 -0.69 5.20 -6.48
N GLN A 52 -1.99 5.09 -6.16
CA GLN A 52 -3.08 5.18 -7.13
C GLN A 52 -3.16 6.60 -7.73
N ARG A 53 -2.97 7.63 -6.91
CA ARG A 53 -2.92 9.03 -7.37
C ARG A 53 -1.70 9.27 -8.25
N THR A 54 -0.53 8.71 -7.90
CA THR A 54 0.68 8.81 -8.72
C THR A 54 0.51 8.17 -10.09
N THR A 55 -0.07 6.97 -10.12
CA THR A 55 -0.33 6.26 -11.38
C THR A 55 -1.39 6.94 -12.24
N ASN A 56 -2.36 7.64 -11.66
CA ASN A 56 -3.36 8.39 -12.41
C ASN A 56 -2.77 9.65 -13.08
N ILE A 57 -2.01 10.46 -12.35
CA ILE A 57 -1.33 11.65 -12.90
C ILE A 57 -0.35 11.24 -13.99
N GLY A 58 0.45 10.20 -13.73
CA GLY A 58 1.40 9.71 -14.71
C GLY A 58 0.73 9.22 -16.01
N LYS A 59 -0.38 8.50 -15.91
CA LYS A 59 -1.14 8.07 -17.10
C LYS A 59 -1.71 9.26 -17.88
N GLN A 60 -2.30 10.22 -17.19
CA GLN A 60 -2.90 11.39 -17.82
C GLN A 60 -1.85 12.22 -18.58
N MET A 61 -0.71 12.50 -17.96
CA MET A 61 0.38 13.24 -18.61
C MET A 61 0.92 12.53 -19.85
N LEU A 62 1.04 11.19 -19.82
CA LEU A 62 1.46 10.42 -20.98
C LEU A 62 0.47 10.52 -22.15
N ILE A 63 -0.83 10.43 -21.86
CA ILE A 63 -1.88 10.59 -22.87
C ILE A 63 -1.80 11.98 -23.49
N GLU A 64 -1.76 13.03 -22.66
CA GLU A 64 -1.68 14.41 -23.14
C GLU A 64 -0.41 14.67 -23.97
N PHE A 65 0.72 14.11 -23.57
CA PHE A 65 1.96 14.20 -24.33
C PHE A 65 1.82 13.55 -25.72
N ASN A 66 1.31 12.32 -25.78
CA ASN A 66 1.14 11.60 -27.05
C ASN A 66 0.14 12.27 -28.00
N GLU A 67 -0.85 13.00 -27.47
CA GLU A 67 -1.83 13.71 -28.28
C GLU A 67 -1.33 15.07 -28.81
N LYS A 68 -0.51 15.77 -28.03
CA LYS A 68 -0.09 17.15 -28.30
C LYS A 68 1.31 17.23 -28.90
N ALA A 69 2.27 16.46 -28.39
CA ALA A 69 3.66 16.58 -28.79
C ALA A 69 3.88 16.33 -30.30
N PRO A 70 3.30 15.29 -30.95
CA PRO A 70 3.53 15.07 -32.38
C PRO A 70 3.05 16.21 -33.29
N LYS A 71 2.19 17.10 -32.79
CA LYS A 71 1.68 18.27 -33.53
C LYS A 71 2.61 19.48 -33.43
N LEU A 72 3.56 19.46 -32.50
CA LEU A 72 4.49 20.56 -32.22
C LEU A 72 5.86 20.36 -32.89
N TYR A 73 6.13 19.16 -33.38
CA TYR A 73 7.38 18.79 -34.03
C TYR A 73 7.13 18.39 -35.49
N ASN A 74 8.21 18.34 -36.28
CA ASN A 74 8.11 17.85 -37.66
C ASN A 74 7.80 16.35 -37.66
N SER A 75 7.29 15.83 -38.77
CA SER A 75 6.98 14.40 -38.91
C SER A 75 8.20 13.49 -38.78
N GLU A 76 9.41 14.03 -38.97
CA GLU A 76 10.69 13.31 -38.82
C GLU A 76 11.14 13.24 -37.35
N ASP A 77 10.69 14.19 -36.53
CA ASP A 77 11.03 14.28 -35.12
C ASP A 77 10.03 13.44 -34.30
N ILE A 78 10.50 12.39 -33.63
CA ILE A 78 9.66 11.54 -32.78
C ILE A 78 9.83 11.96 -31.32
N PRO A 79 8.94 12.79 -30.75
CA PRO A 79 9.02 13.19 -29.36
C PRO A 79 8.74 12.00 -28.44
N VAL A 80 9.58 11.83 -27.40
CA VAL A 80 9.43 10.77 -26.40
C VAL A 80 9.41 11.38 -25.00
N LEU A 81 8.40 11.02 -24.22
CA LEU A 81 8.33 11.35 -22.80
C LEU A 81 9.12 10.32 -21.99
N GLU A 82 10.17 10.74 -21.30
CA GLU A 82 11.09 9.82 -20.62
C GLU A 82 10.71 9.59 -19.16
N SER A 83 10.45 10.67 -18.43
CA SER A 83 10.08 10.64 -17.02
C SER A 83 9.35 11.92 -16.64
N ILE A 84 8.58 11.86 -15.56
CA ILE A 84 8.01 13.03 -14.90
C ILE A 84 8.35 12.94 -13.42
N SER A 85 8.83 14.05 -12.86
CA SER A 85 9.09 14.22 -11.44
C SER A 85 8.26 15.38 -10.92
N TYR A 86 7.52 15.16 -9.85
CA TYR A 86 6.71 16.20 -9.23
C TYR A 86 6.56 15.97 -7.73
N SER A 87 6.28 17.03 -6.99
CA SER A 87 6.17 16.97 -5.54
C SER A 87 4.80 17.44 -5.07
N VAL A 88 4.22 16.70 -4.12
CA VAL A 88 3.03 17.12 -3.38
C VAL A 88 3.40 17.21 -1.91
N LYS A 89 3.38 18.43 -1.36
CA LYS A 89 3.90 18.73 -0.01
C LYS A 89 5.39 18.36 0.11
N LYS A 90 5.71 17.38 0.98
CA LYS A 90 7.08 16.88 1.23
C LYS A 90 7.36 15.53 0.55
N HIS A 91 6.47 15.08 -0.31
CA HIS A 91 6.62 13.81 -1.02
C HIS A 91 6.91 14.07 -2.49
N THR A 92 8.02 13.53 -2.96
CA THR A 92 8.41 13.54 -4.36
C THR A 92 7.93 12.25 -5.01
N PHE A 93 7.40 12.38 -6.22
CA PHE A 93 6.92 11.30 -7.05
C PHE A 93 7.67 11.31 -8.37
N ASP A 94 8.23 10.17 -8.73
CA ASP A 94 8.94 9.96 -9.97
C ASP A 94 8.23 8.87 -10.78
N VAL A 95 7.85 9.21 -12.00
CA VAL A 95 7.21 8.31 -12.96
C VAL A 95 8.14 8.19 -14.17
N ASN A 96 8.79 7.04 -14.31
CA ASN A 96 9.65 6.76 -15.45
C ASN A 96 8.86 6.02 -16.54
N TYR A 97 8.81 6.60 -17.73
CA TYR A 97 8.14 6.08 -18.93
C TYR A 97 9.10 5.39 -19.88
N ARG A 98 10.38 5.80 -19.87
CA ARG A 98 11.44 4.96 -20.37
C ARG A 98 11.34 3.66 -19.60
N ASP A 99 10.98 2.64 -20.35
CA ASP A 99 11.00 1.25 -19.94
C ASP A 99 12.44 0.90 -19.56
N GLY A 100 12.79 1.22 -18.31
CA GLY A 100 14.07 0.90 -17.71
C GLY A 100 14.16 -0.61 -17.62
N ASP A 101 14.68 -1.22 -18.69
CA ASP A 101 14.92 -2.64 -18.87
C ASP A 101 13.74 -3.52 -18.43
N ARG A 102 12.68 -3.61 -19.25
CA ARG A 102 11.70 -4.71 -19.18
C ARG A 102 12.42 -6.05 -18.96
N ALA A 103 13.57 -6.25 -19.61
CA ALA A 103 14.46 -7.40 -19.44
C ALA A 103 15.03 -7.55 -18.02
N LYS A 104 15.59 -6.49 -17.40
CA LYS A 104 16.11 -6.56 -16.02
C LYS A 104 14.98 -6.72 -15.00
N LYS A 105 13.83 -6.08 -15.23
CA LYS A 105 12.64 -6.24 -14.39
C LYS A 105 12.10 -7.66 -14.45
N LYS A 106 12.00 -8.22 -15.66
CA LYS A 106 11.67 -9.63 -15.90
C LYS A 106 12.67 -10.56 -15.24
N GLN A 107 13.97 -10.37 -15.46
CA GLN A 107 15.04 -11.15 -14.84
C GLN A 107 14.97 -11.11 -13.30
N LYS A 108 14.71 -9.94 -12.71
CA LYS A 108 14.53 -9.77 -11.26
C LYS A 108 13.30 -10.53 -10.76
N ASN A 109 12.19 -10.48 -11.50
CA ASN A 109 10.97 -11.22 -11.15
C ASN A 109 11.18 -12.74 -11.27
N GLU A 110 11.79 -13.22 -12.35
CA GLU A 110 12.11 -14.63 -12.58
C GLU A 110 13.06 -15.18 -11.51
N SER A 111 14.09 -14.41 -11.13
CA SER A 111 15.01 -14.78 -10.07
C SER A 111 14.27 -14.92 -8.73
N MET A 112 13.30 -14.04 -8.45
CA MET A 112 12.50 -14.13 -7.25
C MET A 112 11.55 -15.34 -7.29
N ILE A 113 10.89 -15.62 -8.42
CA ILE A 113 10.06 -16.83 -8.60
C ILE A 113 10.89 -18.07 -8.28
N ARG A 114 12.09 -18.15 -8.85
CA ARG A 114 13.00 -19.26 -8.63
C ARG A 114 13.34 -19.44 -7.15
N VAL A 115 13.69 -18.37 -6.44
CA VAL A 115 13.98 -18.44 -4.99
C VAL A 115 12.75 -18.89 -4.20
N LEU A 116 11.55 -18.38 -4.54
CA LEU A 116 10.31 -18.78 -3.87
C LEU A 116 10.01 -20.27 -4.05
N ASP A 117 10.20 -20.79 -5.26
CA ASP A 117 9.96 -22.19 -5.59
C ASP A 117 11.03 -23.11 -5.00
N GLU A 118 12.32 -22.78 -5.14
CA GLU A 118 13.43 -23.57 -4.60
C GLU A 118 13.46 -23.62 -3.07
N ARG A 119 13.06 -22.53 -2.41
CA ARG A 119 13.03 -22.44 -0.94
C ARG A 119 11.66 -22.76 -0.35
N ASN A 120 10.68 -23.12 -1.19
CA ASN A 120 9.31 -23.41 -0.80
C ASN A 120 8.69 -22.33 0.11
N ILE A 121 8.96 -21.05 -0.22
CA ILE A 121 8.46 -19.91 0.53
C ILE A 121 6.98 -19.73 0.19
N SER A 122 6.12 -19.80 1.20
CA SER A 122 4.68 -19.58 0.99
C SER A 122 4.41 -18.17 0.46
N ARG A 123 3.36 -18.03 -0.35
CA ARG A 123 2.94 -16.71 -0.86
C ARG A 123 2.64 -15.72 0.26
N ASP A 124 2.04 -16.18 1.36
CA ASP A 124 1.75 -15.31 2.50
C ASP A 124 3.04 -14.84 3.18
N THR A 125 4.02 -15.72 3.35
CA THR A 125 5.36 -15.35 3.82
C THR A 125 6.00 -14.29 2.90
N TYR A 126 5.91 -14.48 1.58
CA TYR A 126 6.43 -13.52 0.62
C TYR A 126 5.73 -12.15 0.69
N ARG A 127 4.41 -12.14 0.90
CA ARG A 127 3.64 -10.90 1.11
C ARG A 127 4.10 -10.15 2.36
N TYR A 128 4.41 -10.86 3.44
CA TYR A 128 4.99 -10.24 4.65
C TYR A 128 6.37 -9.64 4.38
N LEU A 129 7.22 -10.35 3.64
CA LEU A 129 8.55 -9.84 3.24
C LEU A 129 8.44 -8.58 2.39
N CYS A 130 7.57 -8.57 1.38
CA CYS A 130 7.29 -7.38 0.55
C CYS A 130 6.71 -6.20 1.34
N ALA A 131 6.09 -6.46 2.48
CA ALA A 131 5.57 -5.40 3.35
C ALA A 131 6.66 -4.76 4.21
N ILE A 132 7.81 -5.42 4.37
CA ILE A 132 8.96 -4.93 5.14
C ILE A 132 10.01 -4.34 4.19
N GLU A 133 10.28 -4.99 3.07
CA GLU A 133 11.27 -4.55 2.09
C GLU A 133 10.57 -3.97 0.85
N PHE A 134 10.66 -2.65 0.70
CA PHE A 134 10.03 -1.92 -0.40
C PHE A 134 10.67 -2.22 -1.76
N ASN A 135 11.93 -2.64 -1.79
CA ASN A 135 12.63 -2.93 -3.04
C ASN A 135 12.28 -4.31 -3.65
N LEU A 136 11.47 -5.13 -2.97
CA LEU A 136 11.03 -6.43 -3.48
C LEU A 136 9.89 -6.29 -4.50
N PRO A 137 9.91 -7.08 -5.59
CA PRO A 137 8.83 -7.09 -6.56
C PRO A 137 7.56 -7.67 -5.95
N ARG A 138 6.47 -6.89 -5.91
CA ARG A 138 5.22 -7.37 -5.30
C ARG A 138 4.61 -8.54 -6.06
N GLU A 139 3.85 -9.39 -5.37
CA GLU A 139 3.25 -10.61 -5.94
C GLU A 139 2.53 -10.36 -7.27
N GLY A 140 1.77 -9.26 -7.41
CA GLY A 140 1.08 -8.93 -8.66
C GLY A 140 2.00 -8.59 -9.84
N ALA A 141 3.25 -8.20 -9.59
CA ALA A 141 4.26 -8.03 -10.63
C ALA A 141 4.91 -9.37 -11.03
N ILE A 142 5.05 -10.28 -10.06
CA ILE A 142 5.62 -11.62 -10.26
C ILE A 142 4.64 -12.55 -10.97
N ALA A 143 3.35 -12.48 -10.62
CA ALA A 143 2.31 -13.34 -11.18
C ALA A 143 2.12 -13.18 -12.70
N LYS A 144 2.64 -12.10 -13.30
CA LYS A 144 2.60 -11.84 -14.75
C LYS A 144 3.72 -12.55 -15.52
N GLU A 145 4.75 -13.00 -14.84
CA GLU A 145 5.96 -13.63 -15.43
C GLU A 145 5.99 -15.14 -15.17
N ARG A 146 4.93 -15.70 -14.58
CA ARG A 146 4.82 -17.11 -14.20
C ARG A 146 3.94 -17.89 -15.17
#